data_AF-A0A0B2SLD3-F1
#
_entry.id   AF-A0A0B2SLD3-F1
#
_cell.length_a   1.000
_cell.length_b   1.000
_cell.length_c   1.000
_cell.angle_alpha   90.00
_cell.angle_beta   90.00
_cell.angle_gamma   90.00
#
_symmetry.space_group_name_H-M   'P 1'
#
loop_
_entity.id
_entity.type
_entity.pdbx_description
1 polymer ?
#
loop_
_entity_poly.entity_id
_entity_poly.type
_entity_poly.pdbx_seq_one_letter_code
_entity_poly.pdbx_strand_id
1 'polypeptide(L)' 'MAGLLGYRSLPPKAKNLVVVGGLTAFVFGAYFYTKRVVGGTNELHVAID' A
#
# COMPACT_ATOMS: atom_id res chain seq x y z
N MET A 1 -9.61 21.68 -2.74
CA MET A 1 -8.35 21.23 -2.09
C MET A 1 -8.57 20.96 -0.60
N ALA A 2 -9.30 19.90 -0.24
CA ALA A 2 -9.64 19.61 1.16
C ALA A 2 -8.57 18.79 1.91
N GLY A 3 -7.74 18.03 1.19
CA GLY A 3 -6.82 17.05 1.81
C GLY A 3 -5.75 17.67 2.71
N LEU A 4 -5.00 18.67 2.23
CA LEU A 4 -3.94 19.30 3.01
C LEU A 4 -4.48 20.19 4.14
N LEU A 5 -5.54 20.96 3.86
CA LEU A 5 -6.19 21.82 4.84
C LEU A 5 -6.87 21.01 5.96
N GLY A 6 -7.54 19.91 5.60
CA GLY A 6 -8.17 18.99 6.54
C GLY A 6 -7.16 18.20 7.38
N TYR A 7 -6.04 17.76 6.82
CA TYR A 7 -4.97 17.14 7.61
C TYR A 7 -4.36 18.12 8.61
N ARG A 8 -4.16 19.38 8.21
CA ARG A 8 -3.54 20.41 9.06
C ARG A 8 -4.41 20.75 10.28
N SER A 9 -5.74 20.71 10.14
CA SER A 9 -6.69 20.91 11.23
C SER A 9 -6.88 19.71 12.17
N LEU A 10 -6.32 18.53 11.86
CA LEU A 10 -6.45 17.35 12.72
C LEU A 10 -5.65 17.50 14.03
N PRO A 11 -6.16 16.93 15.14
CA PRO A 11 -5.37 16.81 16.37
C PRO A 11 -4.16 15.88 16.15
N PRO A 12 -3.05 16.05 16.89
CA PRO A 12 -1.81 15.30 16.68
C PRO A 12 -1.99 13.77 16.64
N LYS A 13 -2.85 13.22 17.50
CA LYS A 13 -3.15 11.78 17.53
C LYS A 13 -3.80 11.28 16.24
N ALA A 14 -4.72 12.06 15.66
CA ALA A 14 -5.38 11.70 14.40
C ALA A 14 -4.42 11.81 13.21
N LYS A 15 -3.50 12.79 13.22
CA LYS A 15 -2.41 12.88 12.22
C LYS A 15 -1.56 11.62 12.23
N ASN A 16 -1.15 11.16 13.42
CA ASN A 16 -0.37 9.94 13.57
C ASN A 16 -1.13 8.70 13.06
N LEU A 17 -2.44 8.61 13.29
CA LEU A 17 -3.26 7.53 12.73
C LEU A 17 -3.30 7.54 11.21
N VAL A 18 -3.43 8.72 10.58
CA VAL A 18 -3.40 8.85 9.12
C VAL A 18 -2.04 8.40 8.57
N VAL A 19 -0.94 8.81 9.20
CA VAL A 19 0.41 8.43 8.78
C VAL A 19 0.64 6.93 8.95
N VAL A 20 0.29 6.37 10.10
CA VAL A 20 0.44 4.93 10.37
C VAL A 20 -0.43 4.12 9.41
N GLY A 21 -1.72 4.45 9.29
CA GLY A 21 -2.63 3.76 8.40
C GLY A 21 -2.20 3.83 6.94
N GLY A 22 -1.75 5.01 6.48
CA GLY A 22 -1.25 5.20 5.12
C GLY A 22 0.03 4.40 4.85
N LEU A 23 1.00 4.43 5.77
CA LEU A 23 2.24 3.67 5.63
C LEU A 23 1.97 2.16 5.63
N THR A 24 1.13 1.68 6.55
CA THR A 24 0.72 0.26 6.60
C THR A 24 0.04 -0.15 5.30
N ALA A 25 -0.94 0.61 4.82
CA ALA A 25 -1.64 0.31 3.58
C ALA A 25 -0.71 0.31 2.36
N PHE A 26 0.25 1.25 2.31
CA PHE A 26 1.25 1.32 1.24
C PHE A 26 2.16 0.08 1.24
N VAL A 27 2.73 -0.28 2.39
CA VAL A 27 3.62 -1.45 2.51
C VAL A 27 2.87 -2.74 2.18
N PHE A 28 1.64 -2.88 2.69
CA PHE A 28 0.81 -4.04 2.40
C PHE A 28 0.46 -4.09 0.91
N GLY A 29 0.02 -2.98 0.33
CA GLY A 29 -0.27 -2.86 -1.09
C GLY A 29 0.92 -3.24 -1.96
N ALA A 30 2.11 -2.73 -1.66
CA ALA A 30 3.34 -3.06 -2.38
C ALA A 30 3.70 -4.56 -2.27
N TYR A 31 3.60 -5.14 -1.07
CA TYR A 31 3.85 -6.56 -0.84
C TYR A 31 2.88 -7.44 -1.62
N PHE A 32 1.56 -7.21 -1.49
CA PHE A 32 0.54 -8.01 -2.15
C PHE A 32 0.55 -7.81 -3.66
N TYR A 33 0.77 -6.60 -4.14
CA TYR A 33 0.91 -6.32 -5.57
C TYR A 33 2.09 -7.10 -6.14
N THR A 34 3.25 -7.04 -5.48
CA THR A 34 4.44 -7.77 -5.91
C THR A 34 4.21 -9.28 -5.87
N LYS A 35 3.61 -9.80 -4.79
CA LYS A 35 3.30 -11.24 -4.68
C LYS A 35 2.24 -11.70 -5.68
N ARG A 36 1.30 -10.84 -6.09
CA ARG A 36 0.35 -11.11 -7.17
C ARG A 36 1.04 -11.18 -8.53
N VAL A 37 1.92 -10.21 -8.82
CA VAL A 37 2.67 -10.16 -10.08
C VAL A 37 3.64 -11.34 -10.17
N VAL A 38 4.42 -11.59 -9.11
CA VAL A 38 5.44 -12.65 -9.07
C VAL A 38 4.83 -14.04 -8.87
N GLY A 39 3.70 -14.16 -8.17
CA GLY A 39 2.99 -15.43 -7.99
C GLY A 39 2.26 -15.91 -9.26
N GLY A 40 1.95 -14.99 -10.18
CA GLY A 40 1.44 -15.32 -11.51
C GLY A 40 2.52 -15.81 -12.47
N THR A 41 3.78 -15.38 -12.33
CA THR A 41 4.88 -15.68 -13.27
C THR A 41 5.44 -17.11 -13.25
N ASN A 42 4.71 -18.09 -12.69
CA ASN A 42 5.05 -19.51 -12.86
C ASN A 42 4.77 -20.04 -14.28
N GLU A 43 4.24 -19.20 -15.17
CA GLU A 43 3.92 -19.53 -16.57
C GLU A 43 5.18 -19.81 -17.41
N LEU A 44 6.35 -19.33 -16.99
CA LEU A 44 7.63 -19.61 -17.66
C LEU A 44 8.17 -21.02 -17.36
N HIS A 45 7.67 -21.71 -16.33
CA HIS A 45 8.07 -23.09 -16.02
C HIS A 45 7.07 -24.11 -16.59
N VAL A 46 5.80 -23.73 -16.79
CA VAL A 46 4.81 -24.56 -17.50
C VAL A 46 5.09 -24.65 -19.00
N ALA A 47 5.69 -23.61 -19.61
CA ALA A 47 6.08 -23.66 -21.02
C ALA A 47 7.37 -24.46 -21.29
N ILE A 48 8.00 -25.03 -20.25
CA ILE A 48 9.24 -25.83 -20.32
C ILE A 48 8.97 -27.31 -19.96
N ASP A 49 7.77 -27.66 -19.48
CA ASP A 49 7.26 -29.04 -19.50
C ASP A 49 6.67 -29.35 -20.89
#